data_AF-A0AAP4A2M5-F1
#
_entry.id   AF-A0AAP4A2M5-F1
#
_cell.length_a   1.000
_cell.length_b   1.000
_cell.length_c   1.000
_cell.angle_alpha   90.00
_cell.angle_beta   90.00
_cell.angle_gamma   90.00
#
_symmetry.space_group_name_H-M   'P 1'
#
loop_
_entity.id
_entity.type
_entity.pdbx_description
1 polymer ?
#
loop_
_entity_poly.entity_id
_entity_poly.type
_entity_poly.pdbx_seq_one_letter_code
_entity_poly.pdbx_strand_id
1 'polypeptide(L)'
;MTTNKLQKSREIHRFLATLLSILGTGLGMFYLAIPSYMIGGAALIITQGILIYFTMFSLGYLLIISGPLAILFHILGIVFTVRSFQIPHHAERAPTVASLPSKWRTLLSLALGATLLLLAVTMKYVDIIEPFTQTGENKRNVAAESEQYLEQKYGEDFQIQNISYHSIPSTEYTMEVISNRHPSVLFNMTKRPYEDVPFRENYLNALWESQLDMKLKPVIQKLYDDSAAVHSGVQEGTTDKMIKEYDDFKLNPKAVGDQYIRIIVFEDLTDSGLPLEKERVLQTAKVLKTVLAGNKASLDIEYFPSTMNTKQNLKAIEINDYMFGQDHFDEKTYEVKIEDIYKLMSTKDIQITSLDRVN
;
A
#
# COMPACT_ATOMS: atom_id res chain seq x y z
N MET A 1 63.17 -14.53 11.46
CA MET A 1 62.24 -13.71 10.64
C MET A 1 60.89 -14.38 10.33
N THR A 2 60.76 -15.71 10.47
CA THR A 2 59.55 -16.50 10.18
C THR A 2 58.47 -16.47 11.26
N THR A 3 58.85 -16.34 12.54
CA THR A 3 57.93 -16.30 13.70
C THR A 3 57.00 -15.08 13.68
N ASN A 4 57.52 -13.91 13.29
CA ASN A 4 56.75 -12.65 13.24
C ASN A 4 55.66 -12.66 12.14
N LYS A 5 55.91 -13.34 11.01
CA LYS A 5 54.92 -13.49 9.92
C LYS A 5 53.77 -14.43 10.30
N LEU A 6 54.07 -15.52 11.02
CA LEU A 6 53.08 -16.49 11.50
C LEU A 6 52.16 -15.88 12.57
N GLN A 7 52.72 -15.10 13.50
CA GLN A 7 51.94 -14.41 14.52
C GLN A 7 50.98 -13.38 13.90
N LYS A 8 51.49 -12.52 13.00
CA LYS A 8 50.67 -11.52 12.29
C LYS A 8 49.56 -12.17 11.45
N SER A 9 49.83 -13.31 10.82
CA SER A 9 48.82 -14.07 10.08
C SER A 9 47.69 -14.57 11.00
N ARG A 10 48.02 -15.12 12.17
CA ARG A 10 47.02 -15.61 13.14
C ARG A 10 46.12 -14.49 13.64
N GLU A 11 46.67 -13.31 13.89
CA GLU A 11 45.91 -12.13 14.29
C GLU A 11 44.90 -11.70 13.21
N ILE A 12 45.29 -11.73 11.93
CA ILE A 12 44.39 -11.43 10.80
C ILE A 12 43.24 -12.45 10.72
N HIS A 13 43.53 -13.75 10.83
CA HIS A 13 42.48 -14.78 10.78
C HIS A 13 41.55 -14.70 12.00
N ARG A 14 42.08 -14.38 13.18
CA ARG A 14 41.29 -14.13 14.39
C ARG A 14 40.37 -12.93 14.21
N PHE A 15 40.89 -11.84 13.68
CA PHE A 15 40.09 -10.64 13.38
C PHE A 15 38.97 -10.96 12.39
N LEU A 16 39.29 -11.61 11.26
CA LEU A 16 38.32 -11.90 10.21
C LEU A 16 37.24 -12.89 10.67
N ALA A 17 37.61 -13.94 11.41
CA ALA A 17 36.64 -14.87 12.01
C ALA A 17 35.70 -14.14 12.96
N THR A 18 36.23 -13.27 13.82
CA THR A 18 35.43 -12.50 14.78
C THR A 18 34.49 -11.54 14.06
N LEU A 19 34.99 -10.81 13.06
CA LEU A 19 34.19 -9.91 12.23
C LEU A 19 33.04 -10.66 11.54
N LEU A 20 33.31 -11.83 10.97
CA LEU A 20 32.28 -12.65 10.33
C LEU A 20 31.20 -13.08 11.33
N SER A 21 31.58 -13.47 12.55
CA SER A 21 30.60 -13.82 13.60
C SER A 21 29.78 -12.63 14.11
N ILE A 22 30.30 -11.40 14.00
CA ILE A 22 29.53 -10.16 14.27
C ILE A 22 28.55 -9.88 13.13
N LEU A 23 28.97 -10.07 11.88
CA LEU A 23 28.13 -9.81 10.72
C LEU A 23 26.99 -10.85 10.57
N GLY A 24 27.20 -12.07 11.04
CA GLY A 24 26.18 -13.10 11.00
C GLY A 24 26.46 -14.24 11.98
N THR A 25 25.40 -14.71 12.63
CA THR A 25 25.48 -15.81 13.59
C THR A 25 26.16 -17.02 12.97
N GLY A 26 27.17 -17.56 13.66
CA GLY A 26 27.88 -18.77 13.24
C GLY A 26 28.83 -18.61 12.05
N LEU A 27 28.85 -17.48 11.32
CA LEU A 27 29.69 -17.33 10.12
C LEU A 27 31.19 -17.41 10.40
N GLY A 28 31.67 -16.83 11.50
CA GLY A 28 33.07 -16.96 11.91
C GLY A 28 33.45 -18.39 12.30
N MET A 29 32.50 -19.19 12.80
CA MET A 29 32.72 -20.61 13.09
C MET A 29 32.86 -21.44 11.81
N PHE A 30 32.12 -21.08 10.75
CA PHE A 30 32.28 -21.67 9.42
C PHE A 30 33.60 -21.26 8.75
N TYR A 31 34.02 -20.00 8.92
CA TYR A 31 35.30 -19.51 8.41
C TYR A 31 36.51 -20.29 8.96
N LEU A 32 36.45 -20.76 10.21
CA LEU A 32 37.49 -21.61 10.79
C LEU A 32 37.62 -22.98 10.09
N ALA A 33 36.58 -23.45 9.41
CA ALA A 33 36.51 -24.74 8.71
C ALA A 33 36.84 -25.97 9.60
N ILE A 34 36.68 -25.84 10.93
CA ILE A 34 36.83 -26.92 11.90
C ILE A 34 35.47 -27.60 12.08
N PRO A 35 35.35 -28.93 11.82
CA PRO A 35 34.04 -29.60 11.81
C PRO A 35 33.16 -29.39 13.05
N SER A 36 33.73 -29.46 14.25
CA SER A 36 32.98 -29.23 15.50
C SER A 36 32.42 -27.81 15.62
N TYR A 37 33.17 -26.80 15.15
CA TYR A 37 32.72 -25.42 15.13
C TYR A 37 31.71 -25.17 14.00
N MET A 38 31.86 -25.82 12.85
CA MET A 38 30.86 -25.74 11.78
C MET A 38 29.51 -26.32 12.23
N ILE A 39 29.52 -27.45 12.95
CA ILE A 39 28.29 -28.04 13.53
C ILE A 39 27.67 -27.08 14.54
N GLY A 40 28.46 -26.50 15.44
CA GLY A 40 27.98 -25.50 16.40
C GLY A 40 27.42 -24.24 15.70
N GLY A 41 28.10 -23.77 14.65
CA GLY A 41 27.64 -22.64 13.84
C GLY A 41 26.32 -22.92 13.14
N ALA A 42 26.16 -24.12 12.55
CA ALA A 42 24.93 -24.56 11.92
C ALA A 42 23.77 -24.62 12.93
N ALA A 43 24.03 -25.18 14.12
CA ALA A 43 23.02 -25.24 15.19
C ALA A 43 22.54 -23.83 15.58
N LEU A 44 23.46 -22.88 15.77
CA LEU A 44 23.10 -21.49 16.11
C LEU A 44 22.30 -20.80 15.00
N ILE A 45 22.69 -20.98 13.73
CA ILE A 45 21.95 -20.43 12.57
C ILE A 45 20.54 -21.01 12.51
N ILE A 46 20.40 -22.33 12.65
CA ILE A 46 19.10 -23.02 12.61
C ILE A 46 18.22 -22.55 13.77
N THR A 47 18.74 -22.51 15.00
CA THR A 47 17.98 -22.05 16.16
C THR A 47 17.54 -20.60 16.02
N GLN A 48 18.40 -19.71 15.53
CA GLN A 48 18.01 -18.33 15.29
C GLN A 48 16.97 -18.22 14.17
N GLY A 49 17.09 -19.02 13.11
CA GLY A 49 16.06 -19.15 12.07
C GLY A 49 14.71 -19.60 12.63
N ILE A 50 14.70 -20.60 13.50
CA ILE A 50 13.50 -21.08 14.21
C ILE A 50 12.90 -19.98 15.10
N LEU A 51 13.71 -19.22 15.83
CA LEU A 51 13.22 -18.11 16.65
C LEU A 51 12.58 -17.02 15.77
N ILE A 52 13.25 -16.62 14.69
CA ILE A 52 12.70 -15.64 13.75
C ILE A 52 11.42 -16.21 13.13
N TYR A 53 11.37 -17.52 12.83
CA TYR A 53 10.18 -18.24 12.34
C TYR A 53 9.00 -18.09 13.30
N PHE A 54 9.16 -18.50 14.55
CA PHE A 54 8.11 -18.36 15.56
C PHE A 54 7.76 -16.90 15.84
N THR A 55 8.72 -15.97 15.77
CA THR A 55 8.44 -14.53 15.92
C THR A 55 7.49 -14.04 14.85
N MET A 56 7.78 -14.33 13.57
CA MET A 56 6.92 -13.92 12.46
C MET A 56 5.59 -14.67 12.47
N PHE A 57 5.59 -15.96 12.81
CA PHE A 57 4.36 -16.75 13.00
C PHE A 57 3.47 -16.14 14.10
N SER A 58 4.08 -15.66 15.18
CA SER A 58 3.39 -14.95 16.26
C SER A 58 3.13 -13.47 15.96
N LEU A 59 3.33 -12.99 14.73
CA LEU A 59 3.14 -11.58 14.36
C LEU A 59 3.92 -10.59 15.25
N GLY A 60 5.08 -11.01 15.75
CA GLY A 60 5.90 -10.21 16.67
C GLY A 60 5.50 -10.28 18.13
N TYR A 61 4.41 -10.95 18.53
CA TYR A 61 4.06 -11.13 19.95
C TYR A 61 5.18 -11.83 20.73
N LEU A 62 5.81 -12.85 20.13
CA LEU A 62 6.93 -13.52 20.75
C LEU A 62 8.23 -12.70 20.69
N LEU A 63 8.28 -11.55 20.03
CA LEU A 63 9.49 -10.73 19.91
C LEU A 63 10.11 -10.39 21.27
N ILE A 64 9.27 -10.20 22.30
CA ILE A 64 9.74 -9.92 23.66
C ILE A 64 10.53 -11.08 24.29
N ILE A 65 10.30 -12.32 23.82
CA ILE A 65 11.00 -13.54 24.26
C ILE A 65 12.07 -13.94 23.23
N SER A 66 11.69 -14.01 21.96
CA SER A 66 12.54 -14.48 20.87
C SER A 66 13.63 -13.48 20.49
N GLY A 67 13.41 -12.18 20.63
CA GLY A 67 14.39 -11.13 20.39
C GLY A 67 15.61 -11.26 21.32
N PRO A 68 15.42 -11.25 22.65
CA PRO A 68 16.51 -11.50 23.60
C PRO A 68 17.22 -12.85 23.39
N LEU A 69 16.47 -13.91 23.08
CA LEU A 69 17.06 -15.22 22.79
C LEU A 69 17.88 -15.22 21.50
N ALA A 70 17.41 -14.56 20.44
CA ALA A 70 18.15 -14.44 19.18
C ALA A 70 19.45 -13.65 19.37
N ILE A 71 19.42 -12.58 20.17
CA ILE A 71 20.62 -11.81 20.56
C ILE A 71 21.58 -12.70 21.36
N LEU A 72 21.07 -13.48 22.32
CA LEU A 72 21.88 -14.40 23.11
C LEU A 72 22.61 -15.43 22.23
N PHE A 73 21.90 -16.07 21.29
CA PHE A 73 22.51 -17.04 20.37
C PHE A 73 23.54 -16.40 19.43
N HIS A 74 23.30 -15.15 19.00
CA HIS A 74 24.27 -14.39 18.22
C HIS A 74 25.56 -14.12 19.02
N ILE A 75 25.43 -13.68 20.28
CA ILE A 75 26.56 -13.46 21.19
C ILE A 75 27.33 -14.77 21.43
N LEU A 76 26.62 -15.90 21.63
CA LEU A 76 27.26 -17.21 21.79
C LEU A 76 28.13 -17.57 20.57
N GLY A 77 27.68 -17.28 19.35
CA GLY A 77 28.47 -17.46 18.13
C GLY A 77 29.78 -16.68 18.15
N ILE A 78 29.75 -15.43 18.59
CA ILE A 78 30.95 -14.59 18.75
C ILE A 78 31.88 -15.20 19.82
N VAL A 79 31.35 -15.53 21.00
CA VAL A 79 32.14 -16.08 22.12
C VAL A 79 32.83 -17.39 21.74
N PHE A 80 32.12 -18.33 21.12
CA PHE A 80 32.71 -19.59 20.68
C PHE A 80 33.79 -19.39 19.63
N THR A 81 33.58 -18.46 18.68
CA THR A 81 34.57 -18.09 17.67
C THR A 81 35.84 -17.56 18.31
N VAL A 82 35.74 -16.63 19.27
CA VAL A 82 36.89 -16.05 19.97
C VAL A 82 37.63 -17.10 20.81
N ARG A 83 36.91 -17.96 21.55
CA ARG A 83 37.51 -19.02 22.37
C ARG A 83 38.27 -20.07 21.56
N SER A 84 37.90 -20.29 20.30
CA SER A 84 38.60 -21.26 19.44
C SER A 84 40.10 -20.99 19.29
N PHE A 85 40.50 -19.72 19.37
CA PHE A 85 41.90 -19.30 19.27
C PHE A 85 42.68 -19.41 20.59
N GLN A 86 42.01 -19.68 21.72
CA GLN A 86 42.62 -19.87 23.03
C GLN A 86 42.97 -21.35 23.30
N ILE A 87 42.39 -22.27 22.53
CA ILE A 87 42.63 -23.71 22.67
C ILE A 87 43.85 -24.09 21.79
N PRO A 88 44.97 -24.56 22.35
CA PRO A 88 46.22 -24.77 21.62
C PRO A 88 46.07 -25.64 20.36
N HIS A 89 45.33 -26.74 20.49
CA HIS A 89 45.07 -27.68 19.41
C HIS A 89 44.25 -27.09 18.25
N HIS A 90 43.40 -26.10 18.53
CA HIS A 90 42.60 -25.40 17.52
C HIS A 90 43.34 -24.19 16.95
N ALA A 91 44.15 -23.50 17.75
CA ALA A 91 45.03 -22.42 17.30
C ALA A 91 46.11 -22.91 16.32
N GLU A 92 46.54 -24.17 16.43
CA GLU A 92 47.43 -24.83 15.47
C GLU A 92 46.74 -25.25 14.17
N ARG A 93 45.44 -25.60 14.25
CA ARG A 93 44.60 -25.97 13.10
C ARG A 93 43.92 -24.78 12.44
N ALA A 94 43.93 -23.61 13.09
CA ALA A 94 43.43 -22.37 12.54
C ALA A 94 44.25 -22.02 11.28
N PRO A 95 43.61 -21.43 10.25
CA PRO A 95 44.30 -21.09 9.02
C PRO A 95 45.48 -20.16 9.34
N THR A 96 46.66 -20.52 8.82
CA THR A 96 47.85 -19.65 8.83
C THR A 96 48.36 -19.51 7.41
N VAL A 97 49.13 -18.45 7.13
CA VAL A 97 49.74 -18.25 5.79
C VAL A 97 50.58 -19.45 5.32
N ALA A 98 51.09 -20.29 6.23
CA ALA A 98 51.89 -21.48 5.89
C ALA A 98 51.07 -22.79 5.78
N SER A 99 49.96 -22.90 6.53
CA SER A 99 49.01 -24.02 6.41
C SER A 99 47.78 -23.53 5.66
N LEU A 100 47.84 -23.67 4.34
CA LEU A 100 46.74 -23.43 3.41
C LEU A 100 46.08 -24.79 3.05
N PRO A 101 45.33 -25.48 3.94
CA PRO A 101 44.47 -26.57 3.52
C PRO A 101 43.27 -25.98 2.77
N SER A 102 43.55 -25.69 1.50
CA SER A 102 42.76 -25.13 0.40
C SER A 102 41.85 -23.94 0.74
N LYS A 103 42.15 -22.76 0.16
CA LYS A 103 41.22 -21.60 0.09
C LYS A 103 39.80 -22.02 -0.27
N TRP A 104 39.68 -23.05 -1.11
CA TRP A 104 38.44 -23.69 -1.51
C TRP A 104 37.64 -24.27 -0.34
N ARG A 105 38.27 -24.91 0.66
CA ARG A 105 37.56 -25.44 1.83
C ARG A 105 36.96 -24.34 2.70
N THR A 106 37.71 -23.27 2.96
CA THR A 106 37.21 -22.11 3.72
C THR A 106 36.11 -21.37 2.94
N LEU A 107 36.30 -21.14 1.64
CA LEU A 107 35.30 -20.54 0.77
C LEU A 107 34.02 -21.38 0.70
N LEU A 108 34.14 -22.70 0.54
CA LEU A 108 33.00 -23.62 0.52
C LEU A 108 32.27 -23.63 1.86
N SER A 109 33.01 -23.64 2.97
CA SER A 109 32.42 -23.60 4.31
C SER A 109 31.69 -22.28 4.55
N LEU A 110 32.27 -21.15 4.13
CA LEU A 110 31.64 -19.85 4.24
C LEU A 110 30.41 -19.74 3.33
N ALA A 111 30.49 -20.27 2.10
CA ALA A 111 29.35 -20.34 1.19
C ALA A 111 28.22 -21.18 1.79
N LEU A 112 28.51 -22.35 2.36
CA LEU A 112 27.53 -23.18 3.08
C LEU A 112 26.89 -22.42 4.25
N GLY A 113 27.69 -21.74 5.08
CA GLY A 113 27.18 -20.92 6.18
C GLY A 113 26.29 -19.77 5.70
N ALA A 114 26.70 -19.06 4.64
CA ALA A 114 25.93 -17.98 4.04
C ALA A 114 24.63 -18.46 3.39
N THR A 115 24.64 -19.60 2.69
CA THR A 115 23.44 -20.21 2.11
C THR A 115 22.48 -20.67 3.20
N LEU A 116 22.97 -21.29 4.28
CA LEU A 116 22.13 -21.67 5.42
C LEU A 116 21.51 -20.45 6.10
N LEU A 117 22.29 -19.37 6.28
CA LEU A 117 21.78 -18.11 6.82
C LEU A 117 20.72 -17.49 5.89
N LEU A 118 20.98 -17.46 4.59
CA LEU A 118 20.03 -16.97 3.58
C LEU A 118 18.74 -17.80 3.63
N LEU A 119 18.82 -19.13 3.58
CA LEU A 119 17.65 -20.01 3.69
C LEU A 119 16.87 -19.80 4.98
N ALA A 120 17.55 -19.64 6.12
CA ALA A 120 16.92 -19.35 7.40
C ALA A 120 16.15 -18.02 7.41
N VAL A 121 16.56 -17.05 6.59
CA VAL A 121 15.90 -15.75 6.42
C VAL A 121 14.82 -15.79 5.32
N THR A 122 15.07 -16.48 4.19
CA THR A 122 14.24 -16.43 2.98
C THR A 122 13.13 -17.47 2.93
N MET A 123 13.20 -18.59 3.68
CA MET A 123 12.10 -19.57 3.82
C MET A 123 10.82 -18.97 4.46
N LYS A 124 10.73 -17.65 4.56
CA LYS A 124 9.73 -16.88 5.29
C LYS A 124 8.93 -15.92 4.43
N TYR A 125 9.29 -15.71 3.17
CA TYR A 125 8.59 -14.73 2.33
C TYR A 125 7.44 -15.32 1.52
N VAL A 126 7.49 -16.61 1.19
CA VAL A 126 6.51 -17.22 0.27
C VAL A 126 5.44 -18.01 1.02
N ASP A 127 5.81 -18.86 2.00
CA ASP A 127 4.86 -19.75 2.67
C ASP A 127 4.22 -19.17 3.94
N ILE A 128 4.80 -18.11 4.51
CA ILE A 128 4.26 -17.48 5.72
C ILE A 128 3.10 -16.52 5.40
N ILE A 129 3.05 -15.96 4.19
CA ILE A 129 1.95 -15.06 3.80
C ILE A 129 0.64 -15.84 3.58
N GLU A 130 0.71 -17.08 3.13
CA GLU A 130 -0.48 -17.89 2.80
C GLU A 130 -1.44 -18.10 4.01
N PRO A 131 -0.99 -18.50 5.22
CA PRO A 131 -1.87 -18.55 6.40
C PRO A 131 -2.35 -17.18 6.89
N PHE A 132 -1.72 -16.08 6.44
CA PHE A 132 -2.18 -14.71 6.67
C PHE A 132 -3.02 -14.15 5.52
N THR A 133 -3.42 -14.99 4.54
CA THR A 133 -4.34 -14.61 3.44
C THR A 133 -5.68 -15.35 3.47
N GLN A 134 -5.90 -16.22 4.47
CA GLN A 134 -7.05 -17.11 4.59
C GLN A 134 -7.17 -18.09 3.39
N THR A 135 -7.69 -19.29 3.62
CA THR A 135 -7.80 -20.29 2.55
C THR A 135 -8.75 -19.80 1.44
N GLY A 136 -8.59 -20.35 0.22
CA GLY A 136 -9.55 -20.08 -0.86
C GLY A 136 -10.99 -20.44 -0.50
N GLU A 137 -11.19 -21.43 0.37
CA GLU A 137 -12.50 -21.79 0.93
C GLU A 137 -13.06 -20.69 1.84
N ASN A 138 -12.25 -20.13 2.74
CA ASN A 138 -12.66 -19.01 3.59
C ASN A 138 -13.03 -17.78 2.77
N LYS A 139 -12.27 -17.48 1.70
CA LYS A 139 -12.61 -16.40 0.77
C LYS A 139 -13.95 -16.65 0.06
N ARG A 140 -14.24 -17.88 -0.37
CA ARG A 140 -15.53 -18.25 -0.97
C ARG A 140 -16.69 -18.12 0.01
N ASN A 141 -16.52 -18.54 1.25
CA ASN A 141 -17.54 -18.39 2.29
C ASN A 141 -17.82 -16.91 2.57
N VAL A 142 -16.76 -16.09 2.68
CA VAL A 142 -16.89 -14.64 2.84
C VAL A 142 -17.59 -14.00 1.64
N ALA A 143 -17.30 -14.44 0.42
CA ALA A 143 -17.98 -13.98 -0.78
C ALA A 143 -19.50 -14.24 -0.68
N ALA A 144 -19.89 -15.50 -0.45
CA ALA A 144 -21.29 -15.90 -0.38
C ALA A 144 -22.06 -15.17 0.73
N GLU A 145 -21.46 -15.02 1.92
CA GLU A 145 -22.07 -14.25 3.01
C GLU A 145 -22.23 -12.77 2.67
N SER A 146 -21.30 -12.20 1.91
CA SER A 146 -21.33 -10.79 1.50
C SER A 146 -22.39 -10.55 0.40
N GLU A 147 -22.51 -11.47 -0.57
CA GLU A 147 -23.58 -11.45 -1.57
C GLU A 147 -24.95 -11.51 -0.89
N GLN A 148 -25.14 -12.46 0.03
CA GLN A 148 -26.38 -12.61 0.77
C GLN A 148 -26.73 -11.37 1.60
N TYR A 149 -25.75 -10.75 2.26
CA TYR A 149 -25.96 -9.50 3.02
C TYR A 149 -26.48 -8.38 2.11
N LEU A 150 -25.84 -8.19 0.94
CA LEU A 150 -26.22 -7.12 0.01
C LEU A 150 -27.58 -7.40 -0.64
N GLU A 151 -27.87 -8.65 -1.00
CA GLU A 151 -29.17 -9.06 -1.52
C GLU A 151 -30.28 -8.82 -0.50
N GLN A 152 -30.05 -9.14 0.77
CA GLN A 152 -31.03 -8.86 1.83
C GLN A 152 -31.22 -7.36 2.08
N LYS A 153 -30.14 -6.57 2.04
CA LYS A 153 -30.18 -5.13 2.31
C LYS A 153 -30.82 -4.36 1.15
N TYR A 154 -30.45 -4.67 -0.08
CA TYR A 154 -30.83 -3.90 -1.27
C TYR A 154 -31.86 -4.62 -2.15
N GLY A 155 -32.09 -5.92 -2.02
CA GLY A 155 -33.01 -6.66 -2.90
C GLY A 155 -32.51 -6.75 -4.34
N GLU A 156 -31.19 -6.79 -4.54
CA GLU A 156 -30.51 -6.86 -5.84
C GLU A 156 -29.36 -7.86 -5.79
N ASP A 157 -28.97 -8.41 -6.94
CA ASP A 157 -27.85 -9.35 -7.03
C ASP A 157 -26.52 -8.60 -7.19
N PHE A 158 -25.49 -9.12 -6.51
CA PHE A 158 -24.13 -8.58 -6.52
C PHE A 158 -23.11 -9.67 -6.82
N GLN A 159 -21.95 -9.25 -7.31
CA GLN A 159 -20.79 -10.12 -7.52
C GLN A 159 -19.61 -9.62 -6.70
N ILE A 160 -19.03 -10.51 -5.88
CA ILE A 160 -17.84 -10.20 -5.08
C ILE A 160 -16.57 -10.59 -5.86
N GLN A 161 -15.58 -9.70 -5.87
CA GLN A 161 -14.27 -9.93 -6.47
C GLN A 161 -13.12 -9.40 -5.59
N ASN A 162 -11.88 -9.76 -5.96
CA ASN A 162 -10.65 -9.22 -5.37
C ASN A 162 -10.56 -9.28 -3.83
N ILE A 163 -11.01 -10.40 -3.24
CA ILE A 163 -11.03 -10.58 -1.79
C ILE A 163 -9.60 -10.68 -1.23
N SER A 164 -9.27 -9.70 -0.40
CA SER A 164 -8.05 -9.61 0.38
C SER A 164 -8.36 -9.71 1.86
N TYR A 165 -7.42 -10.26 2.63
CA TYR A 165 -7.56 -10.41 4.08
C TYR A 165 -6.39 -9.73 4.77
N HIS A 166 -6.72 -8.95 5.79
CA HIS A 166 -5.76 -8.23 6.63
C HIS A 166 -5.96 -8.70 8.07
N SER A 167 -4.88 -9.16 8.71
CA SER A 167 -4.90 -9.62 10.11
C SER A 167 -4.47 -8.53 11.10
N ILE A 168 -3.85 -7.44 10.62
CA ILE A 168 -3.32 -6.33 11.42
C ILE A 168 -3.57 -5.03 10.66
N PRO A 169 -4.01 -3.93 11.31
CA PRO A 169 -4.31 -3.80 12.74
C PRO A 169 -5.67 -4.37 13.16
N SER A 170 -6.54 -4.64 12.18
CA SER A 170 -7.89 -5.12 12.37
C SER A 170 -8.08 -6.37 11.54
N THR A 171 -8.62 -7.44 12.12
CA THR A 171 -9.00 -8.65 11.38
C THR A 171 -10.16 -8.31 10.44
N GLU A 172 -9.86 -8.08 9.16
CA GLU A 172 -10.87 -7.69 8.18
C GLU A 172 -10.60 -8.29 6.79
N TYR A 173 -11.69 -8.55 6.07
CA TYR A 173 -11.65 -8.81 4.65
C TYR A 173 -11.98 -7.51 3.92
N THR A 174 -11.20 -7.17 2.91
CA THR A 174 -11.49 -6.12 1.94
C THR A 174 -11.87 -6.78 0.63
N MET A 175 -12.90 -6.27 -0.02
CA MET A 175 -13.38 -6.83 -1.28
C MET A 175 -13.96 -5.73 -2.16
N GLU A 176 -13.90 -5.97 -3.46
CA GLU A 176 -14.58 -5.17 -4.46
C GLU A 176 -15.91 -5.85 -4.82
N VAL A 177 -16.92 -5.04 -5.08
CA VAL A 177 -18.27 -5.52 -5.37
C VAL A 177 -18.82 -4.83 -6.60
N ILE A 178 -19.44 -5.60 -7.48
CA ILE A 178 -20.14 -5.10 -8.67
C ILE A 178 -21.63 -5.37 -8.50
N SER A 179 -22.47 -4.37 -8.77
CA SER A 179 -23.92 -4.57 -8.90
C SER A 179 -24.25 -5.20 -10.24
N ASN A 180 -24.96 -6.33 -10.26
CA ASN A 180 -25.38 -6.95 -11.52
C ASN A 180 -26.41 -6.09 -12.26
N ARG A 181 -27.19 -5.30 -11.52
CA ARG A 181 -28.16 -4.35 -12.07
C ARG A 181 -27.47 -3.11 -12.67
N HIS A 182 -26.38 -2.67 -12.03
CA HIS A 182 -25.59 -1.52 -12.47
C HIS A 182 -24.11 -1.92 -12.63
N PRO A 183 -23.72 -2.60 -13.73
CA PRO A 183 -22.37 -3.16 -13.88
C PRO A 183 -21.23 -2.13 -13.90
N SER A 184 -21.55 -0.85 -14.11
CA SER A 184 -20.59 0.26 -14.02
C SER A 184 -20.31 0.70 -12.58
N VAL A 185 -21.09 0.23 -11.60
CA VAL A 185 -20.95 0.58 -10.19
C VAL A 185 -20.07 -0.47 -9.52
N LEU A 186 -18.79 -0.12 -9.39
CA LEU A 186 -17.81 -0.84 -8.58
C LEU A 186 -17.66 -0.13 -7.24
N PHE A 187 -17.79 -0.85 -6.14
CA PHE A 187 -17.68 -0.28 -4.81
C PHE A 187 -16.90 -1.19 -3.86
N ASN A 188 -16.46 -0.62 -2.74
CA ASN A 188 -15.64 -1.33 -1.76
C ASN A 188 -16.51 -1.80 -0.61
N MET A 189 -16.22 -3.02 -0.16
CA MET A 189 -16.86 -3.59 1.00
C MET A 189 -15.79 -4.17 1.93
N THR A 190 -16.05 -4.04 3.22
CA THR A 190 -15.22 -4.65 4.25
C THR A 190 -16.07 -5.51 5.16
N LYS A 191 -15.51 -6.65 5.55
CA LYS A 191 -16.10 -7.55 6.54
C LYS A 191 -15.16 -7.71 7.73
N ARG A 192 -15.65 -7.38 8.92
CA ARG A 192 -14.97 -7.56 10.21
C ARG A 192 -15.69 -8.64 11.01
N PRO A 193 -15.20 -9.90 11.03
CA PRO A 193 -15.94 -11.03 11.59
C PRO A 193 -16.31 -10.93 13.07
N TYR A 194 -15.64 -10.05 13.82
CA TYR A 194 -15.79 -9.92 15.28
C TYR A 194 -16.46 -8.61 15.71
N GLU A 195 -17.03 -7.83 14.78
CA GLU A 195 -17.80 -6.63 15.10
C GLU A 195 -19.31 -6.91 15.10
N ASP A 196 -20.07 -6.19 15.93
CA ASP A 196 -21.55 -6.28 15.99
C ASP A 196 -22.21 -5.92 14.66
N VAL A 197 -21.61 -4.99 13.91
CA VAL A 197 -21.96 -4.65 12.53
C VAL A 197 -20.80 -5.11 11.64
N PRO A 198 -20.80 -6.38 11.21
CA PRO A 198 -19.63 -6.98 10.59
C PRO A 198 -19.38 -6.45 9.17
N PHE A 199 -20.35 -5.80 8.53
CA PHE A 199 -20.24 -5.34 7.14
C PHE A 199 -20.26 -3.81 7.06
N ARG A 200 -19.32 -3.26 6.28
CA ARG A 200 -19.28 -1.84 5.92
C ARG A 200 -19.07 -1.73 4.42
N GLU A 201 -19.88 -0.93 3.76
CA GLU A 201 -19.87 -0.75 2.31
C GLU A 201 -20.27 0.67 1.95
N ASN A 202 -20.04 1.05 0.69
CA ASN A 202 -20.38 2.35 0.14
C ASN A 202 -21.20 2.27 -1.16
N TYR A 203 -22.05 1.24 -1.32
CA TYR A 203 -22.84 0.98 -2.53
C TYR A 203 -23.71 2.16 -2.91
N LEU A 204 -24.49 2.70 -1.98
CA LEU A 204 -25.41 3.81 -2.29
C LEU A 204 -24.65 5.04 -2.76
N ASN A 205 -23.54 5.39 -2.11
CA ASN A 205 -22.66 6.47 -2.56
C ASN A 205 -22.18 6.21 -3.98
N ALA A 206 -21.58 5.04 -4.26
CA ALA A 206 -21.08 4.70 -5.59
C ALA A 206 -22.19 4.68 -6.67
N LEU A 207 -23.40 4.27 -6.30
CA LEU A 207 -24.57 4.30 -7.18
C LEU A 207 -24.98 5.75 -7.50
N TRP A 208 -25.10 6.61 -6.50
CA TRP A 208 -25.45 8.01 -6.68
C TRP A 208 -24.38 8.78 -7.47
N GLU A 209 -23.11 8.50 -7.22
CA GLU A 209 -21.96 9.05 -7.97
C GLU A 209 -22.04 8.65 -9.44
N SER A 210 -22.24 7.37 -9.75
CA SER A 210 -22.41 6.90 -11.13
C SER A 210 -23.60 7.55 -11.84
N GLN A 211 -24.75 7.66 -11.15
CA GLN A 211 -25.94 8.31 -11.70
C GLN A 211 -25.75 9.82 -11.93
N LEU A 212 -25.04 10.50 -11.03
CA LEU A 212 -24.75 11.92 -11.13
C LEU A 212 -23.71 12.20 -12.20
N ASP A 213 -22.64 11.41 -12.30
CA ASP A 213 -21.62 11.52 -13.35
C ASP A 213 -22.23 11.41 -14.75
N MET A 214 -23.17 10.47 -14.94
CA MET A 214 -23.93 10.34 -16.20
C MET A 214 -24.72 11.61 -16.55
N LYS A 215 -25.21 12.36 -15.56
CA LYS A 215 -25.93 13.63 -15.76
C LYS A 215 -24.98 14.80 -15.98
N LEU A 216 -23.83 14.81 -15.31
CA LEU A 216 -22.84 15.89 -15.35
C LEU A 216 -22.01 15.87 -16.62
N LYS A 217 -21.61 14.68 -17.11
CA LYS A 217 -20.76 14.54 -18.32
C LYS A 217 -21.26 15.37 -19.52
N PRO A 218 -22.52 15.29 -19.98
CA PRO A 218 -22.98 16.10 -21.11
C PRO A 218 -23.03 17.60 -20.82
N VAL A 219 -23.20 17.99 -19.56
CA VAL A 219 -23.23 19.40 -19.15
C VAL A 219 -21.82 19.99 -19.17
N ILE A 220 -20.85 19.27 -18.61
CA ILE A 220 -19.45 19.69 -18.59
C ILE A 220 -18.87 19.69 -20.00
N GLN A 221 -19.17 18.68 -20.82
CA GLN A 221 -18.78 18.65 -22.23
C GLN A 221 -19.31 19.84 -23.03
N LYS A 222 -20.46 20.42 -22.66
CA LYS A 222 -20.96 21.63 -23.33
C LYS A 222 -20.18 22.89 -22.95
N LEU A 223 -19.58 22.92 -21.76
CA LEU A 223 -18.88 24.07 -21.22
C LEU A 223 -17.36 24.05 -21.50
N TYR A 224 -16.78 22.85 -21.56
CA TYR A 224 -15.34 22.61 -21.73
C TYR A 224 -15.03 21.71 -22.94
N ASP A 225 -15.99 21.48 -23.84
CA ASP A 225 -15.84 20.56 -24.97
C ASP A 225 -15.32 19.17 -24.53
N ASP A 226 -14.56 18.48 -25.38
CA ASP A 226 -13.89 17.22 -25.05
C ASP A 226 -12.55 17.43 -24.29
N SER A 227 -12.32 18.61 -23.71
CA SER A 227 -11.11 18.89 -22.93
C SER A 227 -11.25 18.58 -21.44
N ALA A 228 -12.45 18.21 -20.98
CA ALA A 228 -12.69 17.98 -19.56
C ALA A 228 -13.27 16.59 -19.24
N ALA A 229 -12.88 16.08 -18.08
CA ALA A 229 -13.49 14.96 -17.40
C ALA A 229 -14.13 15.43 -16.09
N VAL A 230 -15.23 14.79 -15.69
CA VAL A 230 -15.96 15.12 -14.46
C VAL A 230 -16.18 13.86 -13.64
N HIS A 231 -16.04 14.01 -12.33
CA HIS A 231 -16.40 13.01 -11.34
C HIS A 231 -17.14 13.68 -10.19
N SER A 232 -17.99 12.94 -9.52
CA SER A 232 -18.78 13.39 -8.39
C SER A 232 -18.65 12.45 -7.21
N GLY A 233 -18.66 13.03 -6.01
CA GLY A 233 -18.84 12.35 -4.74
C GLY A 233 -20.19 12.73 -4.14
N VAL A 234 -20.94 11.74 -3.66
CA VAL A 234 -22.26 11.97 -3.04
C VAL A 234 -22.33 11.27 -1.69
N GLN A 235 -22.63 12.03 -0.65
CA GLN A 235 -22.85 11.48 0.69
C GLN A 235 -24.32 11.42 1.04
N GLU A 236 -24.68 10.41 1.83
CA GLU A 236 -26.01 10.34 2.45
C GLU A 236 -26.16 11.47 3.48
N GLY A 237 -27.34 12.10 3.47
CA GLY A 237 -27.73 13.12 4.44
C GLY A 237 -28.46 12.53 5.63
N THR A 238 -29.49 13.22 6.10
CA THR A 238 -30.34 12.72 7.20
C THR A 238 -31.61 12.11 6.62
N THR A 239 -31.69 10.77 6.59
CA THR A 239 -32.90 10.06 6.20
C THR A 239 -33.07 8.72 6.92
N ASP A 240 -34.32 8.31 7.11
CA ASP A 240 -34.74 6.99 7.60
C ASP A 240 -35.08 6.03 6.46
N LYS A 241 -35.06 6.51 5.20
CA LYS A 241 -35.45 5.75 4.02
C LYS A 241 -34.24 5.51 3.13
N MET A 242 -34.13 4.28 2.66
CA MET A 242 -33.19 3.95 1.60
C MET A 242 -33.63 4.60 0.28
N ILE A 243 -32.79 5.47 -0.27
CA ILE A 243 -33.00 6.14 -1.55
C ILE A 243 -31.98 5.57 -2.54
N LYS A 244 -32.43 4.92 -3.61
CA LYS A 244 -31.51 4.37 -4.63
C LYS A 244 -31.33 5.31 -5.81
N GLU A 245 -32.40 5.99 -6.22
CA GLU A 245 -32.37 6.90 -7.35
C GLU A 245 -31.98 8.30 -6.90
N TYR A 246 -30.90 8.85 -7.46
CA TYR A 246 -30.36 10.15 -7.10
C TYR A 246 -31.39 11.28 -7.29
N ASP A 247 -32.22 11.22 -8.33
CA ASP A 247 -33.23 12.27 -8.57
C ASP A 247 -34.30 12.33 -7.47
N ASP A 248 -34.51 11.26 -6.70
CA ASP A 248 -35.48 11.26 -5.59
C ASP A 248 -35.03 12.18 -4.45
N PHE A 249 -33.73 12.54 -4.37
CA PHE A 249 -33.26 13.57 -3.46
C PHE A 249 -33.85 14.95 -3.76
N LYS A 250 -34.34 15.22 -4.97
CA LYS A 250 -35.06 16.47 -5.27
C LYS A 250 -36.39 16.57 -4.52
N LEU A 251 -37.00 15.43 -4.22
CA LEU A 251 -38.23 15.34 -3.42
C LEU A 251 -37.94 15.46 -1.91
N ASN A 252 -36.73 15.09 -1.48
CA ASN A 252 -36.27 15.23 -0.11
C ASN A 252 -34.83 15.77 -0.01
N PRO A 253 -34.63 17.10 -0.15
CA PRO A 253 -33.29 17.70 -0.21
C PRO A 253 -32.43 17.51 1.04
N LYS A 254 -33.01 17.13 2.19
CA LYS A 254 -32.27 16.85 3.43
C LYS A 254 -31.66 15.45 3.48
N ALA A 255 -32.13 14.56 2.60
CA ALA A 255 -31.65 13.19 2.51
C ALA A 255 -30.33 13.06 1.72
N VAL A 256 -29.97 14.08 0.94
CA VAL A 256 -28.63 14.20 0.37
C VAL A 256 -27.76 15.03 1.31
N GLY A 257 -26.56 14.52 1.57
CA GLY A 257 -25.55 15.19 2.36
C GLY A 257 -24.67 16.08 1.49
N ASP A 258 -23.39 16.12 1.83
CA ASP A 258 -22.42 16.87 1.06
C ASP A 258 -22.19 16.21 -0.30
N GLN A 259 -22.10 17.05 -1.32
CA GLN A 259 -21.75 16.64 -2.68
C GLN A 259 -20.48 17.36 -3.09
N TYR A 260 -19.58 16.64 -3.74
CA TYR A 260 -18.31 17.16 -4.22
C TYR A 260 -18.21 16.92 -5.72
N ILE A 261 -18.00 17.97 -6.50
CA ILE A 261 -17.83 17.87 -7.95
C ILE A 261 -16.39 18.18 -8.28
N ARG A 262 -15.71 17.27 -8.97
CA ARG A 262 -14.36 17.47 -9.47
C ARG A 262 -14.36 17.50 -10.98
N ILE A 263 -13.73 18.52 -11.55
CA ILE A 263 -13.55 18.66 -12.99
C ILE A 263 -12.06 18.73 -13.28
N ILE A 264 -11.58 17.85 -14.13
CA ILE A 264 -10.21 17.86 -14.64
C ILE A 264 -10.26 18.44 -16.05
N VAL A 265 -9.56 19.54 -16.29
CA VAL A 265 -9.56 20.29 -17.56
C VAL A 265 -8.15 20.25 -18.17
N PHE A 266 -8.06 19.84 -19.43
CA PHE A 266 -6.82 19.84 -20.21
C PHE A 266 -6.77 21.06 -21.13
N GLU A 267 -6.30 22.18 -20.60
CA GLU A 267 -6.25 23.46 -21.30
C GLU A 267 -5.10 24.33 -20.79
N ASP A 268 -4.39 24.99 -21.72
CA ASP A 268 -3.29 25.88 -21.38
C ASP A 268 -3.84 27.27 -21.02
N LEU A 269 -4.10 27.48 -19.73
CA LEU A 269 -4.51 28.78 -19.22
C LEU A 269 -3.35 29.79 -19.27
N THR A 270 -3.68 31.04 -19.59
CA THR A 270 -2.75 32.17 -19.56
C THR A 270 -3.30 33.25 -18.63
N ASP A 271 -2.43 34.12 -18.09
CA ASP A 271 -2.85 35.23 -17.22
C ASP A 271 -3.94 36.12 -17.87
N SER A 272 -3.85 36.34 -19.18
CA SER A 272 -4.87 37.09 -19.95
C SER A 272 -6.20 36.35 -20.10
N GLY A 273 -6.20 35.01 -20.00
CA GLY A 273 -7.38 34.17 -20.10
C GLY A 273 -8.16 34.00 -18.79
N LEU A 274 -7.52 34.26 -17.64
CA LEU A 274 -8.13 34.05 -16.32
C LEU A 274 -9.48 34.78 -16.11
N PRO A 275 -9.69 36.03 -16.59
CA PRO A 275 -11.00 36.68 -16.45
C PRO A 275 -12.13 35.94 -17.19
N LEU A 276 -11.86 35.42 -18.39
CA LEU A 276 -12.83 34.64 -19.15
C LEU A 276 -13.08 33.28 -18.47
N GLU A 277 -12.03 32.67 -17.93
CA GLU A 277 -12.16 31.42 -17.18
C GLU A 277 -13.07 31.59 -15.96
N LYS A 278 -12.91 32.68 -15.21
CA LYS A 278 -13.82 32.95 -14.07
C LYS A 278 -15.29 33.02 -14.50
N GLU A 279 -15.59 33.59 -15.66
CA GLU A 279 -16.95 33.58 -16.20
C GLU A 279 -17.42 32.16 -16.56
N ARG A 280 -16.54 31.33 -17.15
CA ARG A 280 -16.83 29.91 -17.44
C ARG A 280 -17.06 29.11 -16.16
N VAL A 281 -16.26 29.30 -15.12
CA VAL A 281 -16.46 28.69 -13.79
C VAL A 281 -17.78 29.13 -13.17
N LEU A 282 -18.12 30.42 -13.24
CA LEU A 282 -19.40 30.93 -12.73
C LEU A 282 -20.58 30.32 -13.49
N GLN A 283 -20.48 30.17 -14.81
CA GLN A 283 -21.49 29.49 -15.62
C GLN A 283 -21.58 28.00 -15.25
N THR A 284 -20.45 27.33 -15.05
CA THR A 284 -20.38 25.94 -14.58
C THR A 284 -21.16 25.78 -13.28
N ALA A 285 -20.85 26.58 -12.26
CA ALA A 285 -21.57 26.57 -10.99
C ALA A 285 -23.07 26.82 -11.16
N LYS A 286 -23.48 27.73 -12.06
CA LYS A 286 -24.91 27.97 -12.35
C LYS A 286 -25.60 26.74 -12.96
N VAL A 287 -24.96 26.05 -13.89
CA VAL A 287 -25.56 24.86 -14.51
C VAL A 287 -25.57 23.68 -13.55
N LEU A 288 -24.51 23.47 -12.77
CA LEU A 288 -24.44 22.44 -11.73
C LEU A 288 -25.62 22.54 -10.75
N LYS A 289 -25.98 23.75 -10.29
CA LYS A 289 -27.15 23.99 -9.42
C LYS A 289 -28.49 23.50 -10.00
N THR A 290 -28.58 23.31 -11.32
CA THR A 290 -29.81 22.81 -11.97
C THR A 290 -29.86 21.28 -12.04
N VAL A 291 -28.70 20.63 -11.96
CA VAL A 291 -28.58 19.17 -12.00
C VAL A 291 -28.60 18.58 -10.60
N LEU A 292 -27.88 19.21 -9.67
CA LEU A 292 -27.66 18.72 -8.33
C LEU A 292 -28.93 18.76 -7.47
N ALA A 293 -29.09 17.75 -6.62
CA ALA A 293 -30.06 17.76 -5.54
C ALA A 293 -29.51 18.56 -4.34
N GLY A 294 -30.37 18.97 -3.41
CA GLY A 294 -29.92 19.70 -2.22
C GLY A 294 -29.56 21.16 -2.46
N ASN A 295 -28.85 21.74 -1.51
CA ASN A 295 -28.49 23.16 -1.48
C ASN A 295 -27.04 23.42 -1.02
N LYS A 296 -26.21 22.38 -1.00
CA LYS A 296 -24.80 22.44 -0.65
C LYS A 296 -24.01 21.49 -1.56
N ALA A 297 -23.02 22.03 -2.25
CA ALA A 297 -22.10 21.24 -3.06
C ALA A 297 -20.79 22.00 -3.25
N SER A 298 -19.66 21.31 -3.12
CA SER A 298 -18.34 21.84 -3.43
C SER A 298 -17.98 21.56 -4.89
N LEU A 299 -17.13 22.42 -5.44
CA LEU A 299 -16.61 22.33 -6.80
C LEU A 299 -15.09 22.53 -6.76
N ASP A 300 -14.37 21.56 -7.31
CA ASP A 300 -12.95 21.59 -7.53
C ASP A 300 -12.67 21.48 -9.03
N ILE A 301 -11.89 22.40 -9.59
CA ILE A 301 -11.48 22.37 -10.99
C ILE A 301 -9.97 22.40 -11.04
N GLU A 302 -9.40 21.38 -11.64
CA GLU A 302 -7.97 21.19 -11.79
C GLU A 302 -7.58 21.34 -13.25
N TYR A 303 -6.62 22.22 -13.52
CA TYR A 303 -6.14 22.48 -14.87
C TYR A 303 -4.80 21.80 -15.09
N PHE A 304 -4.70 21.12 -16.22
CA PHE A 304 -3.51 20.43 -16.70
C PHE A 304 -3.18 20.91 -18.11
N PRO A 305 -1.92 20.79 -18.56
CA PRO A 305 -1.53 21.16 -19.91
C PRO A 305 -2.38 20.47 -20.97
N SER A 306 -2.70 21.19 -22.04
CA SER A 306 -3.56 20.66 -23.13
C SER A 306 -2.99 19.40 -23.79
N THR A 307 -1.67 19.24 -23.76
CA THR A 307 -0.94 18.05 -24.26
C THR A 307 -1.29 16.77 -23.51
N MET A 308 -1.86 16.86 -22.31
CA MET A 308 -2.31 15.72 -21.53
C MET A 308 -3.71 15.24 -21.91
N ASN A 309 -4.43 15.94 -22.82
CA ASN A 309 -5.70 15.47 -23.37
C ASN A 309 -5.48 14.28 -24.32
N THR A 310 -5.29 13.10 -23.73
CA THR A 310 -5.08 11.85 -24.45
C THR A 310 -6.15 10.83 -24.06
N LYS A 311 -6.48 9.92 -24.98
CA LYS A 311 -7.40 8.81 -24.68
C LYS A 311 -6.95 7.98 -23.47
N GLN A 312 -5.64 7.87 -23.25
CA GLN A 312 -5.08 7.14 -22.12
C GLN A 312 -5.38 7.85 -20.80
N ASN A 313 -5.16 9.17 -20.72
CA ASN A 313 -5.39 9.93 -19.50
C ASN A 313 -6.89 10.06 -19.19
N LEU A 314 -7.73 10.29 -20.22
CA LEU A 314 -9.19 10.28 -20.06
C LEU A 314 -9.68 8.94 -19.49
N LYS A 315 -9.14 7.82 -19.99
CA LYS A 315 -9.47 6.49 -19.46
C LYS A 315 -8.94 6.27 -18.04
N ALA A 316 -7.78 6.81 -17.71
CA ALA A 316 -7.23 6.72 -16.35
C ALA A 316 -8.13 7.46 -15.34
N ILE A 317 -8.65 8.63 -15.71
CA ILE A 317 -9.60 9.39 -14.89
C ILE A 317 -10.92 8.63 -14.71
N GLU A 318 -11.45 8.02 -15.78
CA GLU A 318 -12.68 7.20 -15.70
C GLU A 318 -12.52 5.98 -14.77
N ILE A 319 -11.29 5.49 -14.58
CA ILE A 319 -11.00 4.35 -13.69
C ILE A 319 -10.79 4.83 -12.26
N ASN A 320 -9.99 5.88 -12.06
CA ASN A 320 -9.64 6.42 -10.75
C ASN A 320 -9.10 7.85 -10.87
N ASP A 321 -10.00 8.82 -10.78
CA ASP A 321 -9.67 10.26 -10.85
C ASP A 321 -8.77 10.71 -9.69
N TYR A 322 -8.95 10.14 -8.49
CA TYR A 322 -8.14 10.46 -7.31
C TYR A 322 -6.68 10.08 -7.55
N MET A 323 -6.43 8.84 -8.00
CA MET A 323 -5.08 8.38 -8.34
C MET A 323 -4.49 9.19 -9.48
N PHE A 324 -5.26 9.50 -10.52
CA PHE A 324 -4.78 10.35 -11.60
C PHE A 324 -4.28 11.71 -11.08
N GLY A 325 -5.04 12.35 -10.19
CA GLY A 325 -4.62 13.63 -9.60
C GLY A 325 -3.39 13.53 -8.68
N GLN A 326 -3.20 12.40 -8.01
CA GLN A 326 -2.00 12.16 -7.19
C GLN A 326 -0.77 11.89 -8.06
N ASP A 327 -0.92 11.03 -9.07
CA ASP A 327 0.16 10.63 -9.98
C ASP A 327 0.65 11.79 -10.84
N HIS A 328 -0.25 12.74 -11.14
CA HIS A 328 0.05 13.93 -11.94
C HIS A 328 0.02 15.24 -11.14
N PHE A 329 0.21 15.16 -9.82
CA PHE A 329 0.09 16.34 -8.95
C PHE A 329 1.06 17.46 -9.34
N ASP A 330 2.26 17.12 -9.82
CA ASP A 330 3.30 18.08 -10.18
C ASP A 330 3.08 18.72 -11.57
N GLU A 331 2.17 18.18 -12.38
CA GLU A 331 1.81 18.70 -13.71
C GLU A 331 0.60 19.64 -13.68
N LYS A 332 -0.07 19.80 -12.53
CA LYS A 332 -1.22 20.69 -12.38
C LYS A 332 -0.76 22.15 -12.48
N THR A 333 -1.37 22.93 -13.39
CA THR A 333 -0.99 24.33 -13.66
C THR A 333 -1.81 25.34 -12.86
N TYR A 334 -3.12 25.08 -12.73
CA TYR A 334 -4.02 25.93 -11.95
C TYR A 334 -5.05 25.09 -11.18
N GLU A 335 -5.63 25.68 -10.14
CA GLU A 335 -6.79 25.11 -9.44
C GLU A 335 -7.83 26.15 -9.04
N VAL A 336 -9.09 25.71 -8.97
CA VAL A 336 -10.22 26.45 -8.41
C VAL A 336 -10.91 25.59 -7.37
N LYS A 337 -11.02 26.09 -6.14
CA LYS A 337 -11.73 25.41 -5.06
C LYS A 337 -12.86 26.29 -4.55
N ILE A 338 -14.08 25.78 -4.64
CA ILE A 338 -15.30 26.41 -4.14
C ILE A 338 -15.95 25.46 -3.15
N GLU A 339 -15.98 25.82 -1.87
CA GLU A 339 -16.55 24.98 -0.82
C GLU A 339 -18.06 24.79 -0.95
N ASP A 340 -18.76 25.81 -1.46
CA ASP A 340 -20.20 25.80 -1.63
C ASP A 340 -20.63 26.66 -2.82
N ILE A 341 -20.95 26.00 -3.94
CA ILE A 341 -21.38 26.69 -5.16
C ILE A 341 -22.64 27.51 -4.94
N TYR A 342 -23.52 27.15 -3.99
CA TYR A 342 -24.77 27.87 -3.73
C TYR A 342 -24.52 29.25 -3.12
N LYS A 343 -23.37 29.47 -2.49
CA LYS A 343 -22.94 30.79 -1.98
C LYS A 343 -22.22 31.64 -3.03
N LEU A 344 -21.88 31.07 -4.19
CA LEU A 344 -21.20 31.78 -5.27
C LEU A 344 -22.17 32.74 -5.98
N MET A 345 -21.87 34.04 -5.92
CA MET A 345 -22.74 35.10 -6.48
C MET A 345 -22.15 35.75 -7.73
N SER A 346 -20.82 35.85 -7.82
CA SER A 346 -20.12 36.55 -8.90
C SER A 346 -18.72 36.00 -9.17
N THR A 347 -18.09 36.46 -10.24
CA THR A 347 -16.69 36.11 -10.57
C THR A 347 -15.67 36.66 -9.57
N LYS A 348 -16.04 37.64 -8.74
CA LYS A 348 -15.18 38.16 -7.66
C LYS A 348 -14.97 37.14 -6.56
N ASP A 349 -15.91 36.21 -6.40
CA ASP A 349 -15.88 35.14 -5.40
C ASP A 349 -15.04 33.94 -5.87
N ILE A 350 -14.49 34.01 -7.10
CA ILE A 350 -13.72 32.94 -7.72
C ILE A 350 -12.24 33.30 -7.69
N GLN A 351 -11.45 32.44 -7.04
CA GLN A 351 -10.00 32.47 -7.09
C GLN A 351 -9.50 31.32 -7.95
N ILE A 352 -8.73 31.66 -8.99
CA ILE A 352 -7.96 30.69 -9.78
C ILE A 352 -6.52 30.82 -9.28
N THR A 353 -6.00 29.76 -8.69
CA THR A 353 -4.66 29.74 -8.09
C THR A 353 -3.69 29.11 -9.09
N SER A 354 -2.66 29.84 -9.49
CA SER A 354 -1.54 29.24 -10.23
C SER A 354 -0.73 28.34 -9.30
N LEU A 355 -0.38 27.17 -9.80
CA LEU A 355 0.42 26.16 -9.12
C LEU A 355 1.80 26.01 -9.77
N ASP A 356 2.14 26.88 -10.72
CA ASP A 356 3.46 26.94 -11.33
C ASP A 356 4.49 27.07 -10.22
N ARG A 357 5.19 25.97 -9.95
CA ARG A 357 6.33 26.01 -9.05
C ARG A 357 7.41 26.79 -9.77
N VAL A 358 7.69 27.98 -9.25
CA VAL A 358 8.84 28.80 -9.63
C VAL A 358 10.05 27.87 -9.68
N ASN A 359 10.53 27.57 -10.89
CA ASN A 359 11.81 26.90 -11.10
C ASN A 359 12.95 27.78 -10.56
#